data_AF-A0A418NTJ8-F1
#
_entry.id   AF-A0A418NTJ8-F1
#
_cell.length_a   1.000
_cell.length_b   1.000
_cell.length_c   1.000
_cell.angle_alpha   90.00
_cell.angle_beta   90.00
_cell.angle_gamma   90.00
#
_symmetry.space_group_name_H-M   'P 1'
#
loop_
_entity.id
_entity.type
_entity.pdbx_description
1 polymer ?
#
loop_
_entity_poly.entity_id
_entity_poly.type
_entity_poly.pdbx_seq_one_letter_code
_entity_poly.pdbx_strand_id
1 'polypeptide(L)'
;MGTSYDIEAVRQRAREHYNGADGFENAKRKNAYQCDDCASFIVTVDREPGVTPFMVGCGNCDAMAKSKFYRVAGWMEPTHEWYRPDTLDGLSEWSAEHVKKGGLMLRQIGGGDAKAGWQSPEDGLSSAFETVKSQRLAELQRELAEIDAQKEAILRKLAEPSPIKREDYPSRQAYRHAQTQHRKGRLT
;
A
#
# COMPACT_ATOMS: atom_id res chain seq x y z
N MET A 1 48.36 2.78 10.59
CA MET A 1 47.27 3.13 11.52
C MET A 1 45.99 3.19 10.69
N GLY A 2 45.10 2.21 10.82
CA GLY A 2 43.82 2.25 10.10
C GLY A 2 42.95 3.37 10.65
N THR A 3 42.42 4.23 9.78
CA THR A 3 41.43 5.22 10.20
C THR A 3 40.20 4.47 10.69
N SER A 4 39.90 4.61 11.98
CA SER A 4 38.68 4.09 12.60
C SER A 4 37.48 4.52 11.77
N TYR A 5 36.73 3.56 11.25
CA TYR A 5 35.49 3.83 10.54
C TYR A 5 34.46 4.38 11.53
N ASP A 6 34.18 5.67 11.43
CA ASP A 6 33.11 6.33 12.20
C ASP A 6 31.83 6.37 11.36
N ILE A 7 30.97 5.37 11.59
CA ILE A 7 29.66 5.23 10.95
C ILE A 7 28.77 6.47 11.17
N GLU A 8 28.83 7.08 12.35
CA GLU A 8 28.00 8.24 12.67
C GLU A 8 28.47 9.48 11.90
N ALA A 9 29.78 9.66 11.74
CA ALA A 9 30.32 10.69 10.86
C ALA A 9 29.88 10.50 9.39
N VAL A 10 29.81 9.25 8.90
CA VAL A 10 29.30 8.94 7.54
C VAL A 10 27.81 9.27 7.43
N ARG A 11 27.00 8.84 8.41
CA ARG A 11 25.55 9.12 8.47
C ARG A 11 25.29 10.62 8.52
N GLN A 12 26.07 11.36 9.30
CA GLN A 12 25.95 12.82 9.43
C GLN A 12 26.24 13.52 8.09
N ARG A 13 27.35 13.19 7.43
CA ARG A 13 27.67 13.74 6.09
C ARG A 13 26.59 13.42 5.06
N ALA A 14 26.06 12.19 5.08
CA ALA A 14 24.99 11.80 4.16
C ALA A 14 23.71 12.61 4.42
N ARG A 15 23.34 12.84 5.68
CA ARG A 15 22.20 13.72 6.03
C ARG A 15 22.41 15.14 5.52
N GLU A 16 23.60 15.71 5.69
CA GLU A 16 23.91 17.07 5.23
C GLU A 16 23.83 17.21 3.70
N HIS A 17 24.23 16.19 2.95
CA HIS A 17 24.21 16.22 1.48
C HIS A 17 22.86 15.87 0.87
N TYR A 18 22.10 14.98 1.50
CA TYR A 18 20.88 14.42 0.91
C TYR A 18 19.58 14.91 1.55
N ASN A 19 19.63 15.68 2.64
CA ASN A 19 18.42 16.31 3.19
C ASN A 19 18.04 17.54 2.36
N GLY A 20 16.88 17.49 1.73
CA GLY A 20 16.13 18.70 1.38
C GLY A 20 15.59 19.37 2.66
N ALA A 21 14.95 20.53 2.51
CA ALA A 21 14.53 21.40 3.62
C ALA A 21 13.70 20.73 4.75
N ASP A 22 13.08 19.56 4.50
CA ASP A 22 12.17 18.86 5.42
C ASP A 22 12.59 17.41 5.77
N GLY A 23 13.83 17.01 5.47
CA GLY A 23 14.33 15.64 5.64
C GLY A 23 14.83 15.01 4.33
N PHE A 24 15.22 13.74 4.38
CA PHE A 24 15.63 13.00 3.16
C PHE A 24 14.40 12.74 2.30
N GLU A 25 14.25 13.50 1.21
CA GLU A 25 13.09 13.47 0.28
C GLU A 25 12.80 12.05 -0.25
N ASN A 26 13.83 11.20 -0.30
CA ASN A 26 13.70 9.83 -0.78
C ASN A 26 13.44 8.79 0.32
N ALA A 27 13.33 9.19 1.59
CA ALA A 27 13.00 8.27 2.66
C ALA A 27 11.67 7.57 2.34
N LYS A 28 11.70 6.23 2.34
CA LYS A 28 10.54 5.38 2.00
C LYS A 28 10.09 5.41 0.53
N ARG A 29 10.82 6.06 -0.40
CA ARG A 29 10.51 5.95 -1.83
C ARG A 29 10.77 4.52 -2.31
N LYS A 30 9.83 3.99 -3.08
CA LYS A 30 9.93 2.68 -3.72
C LYS A 30 10.67 2.83 -5.06
N ASN A 31 11.63 1.96 -5.32
CA ASN A 31 12.20 1.77 -6.65
C ASN A 31 12.04 0.32 -7.08
N ALA A 32 12.06 0.04 -8.38
CA ALA A 32 12.02 -1.31 -8.92
C ALA A 32 13.26 -1.54 -9.77
N TYR A 33 13.87 -2.71 -9.62
CA TYR A 33 14.93 -3.17 -10.49
C TYR A 33 14.40 -4.35 -11.28
N GLN A 34 14.42 -4.25 -12.60
CA GLN A 34 13.94 -5.30 -13.49
C GLN A 34 15.09 -5.82 -14.36
N CYS A 35 15.25 -7.13 -14.41
CA CYS A 35 16.18 -7.80 -15.31
C CYS A 35 15.66 -7.75 -16.75
N ASP A 36 16.51 -7.39 -17.70
CA ASP A 36 16.11 -7.37 -19.12
C ASP A 36 16.05 -8.78 -19.74
N ASP A 37 16.79 -9.75 -19.16
CA ASP A 37 16.94 -11.10 -19.72
C ASP A 37 15.82 -12.06 -19.27
N CYS A 38 15.54 -12.10 -17.96
CA CYS A 38 14.53 -13.01 -17.40
C CYS A 38 13.27 -12.28 -16.89
N ALA A 39 13.19 -10.96 -17.04
CA ALA A 39 12.11 -10.09 -16.58
C ALA A 39 11.80 -10.12 -15.06
N SER A 40 12.54 -10.92 -14.28
CA SER A 40 12.43 -10.96 -12.81
C SER A 40 12.78 -9.61 -12.22
N PHE A 41 12.18 -9.29 -11.08
CA PHE A 41 12.32 -7.98 -10.47
C PHE A 41 12.36 -8.02 -8.95
N ILE A 42 12.85 -6.94 -8.37
CA ILE A 42 12.73 -6.63 -6.95
C ILE A 42 12.22 -5.21 -6.77
N VAL A 43 11.58 -4.96 -5.64
CA VAL A 43 11.14 -3.62 -5.24
C VAL A 43 11.95 -3.25 -4.00
N THR A 44 12.65 -2.13 -4.07
CA THR A 44 13.52 -1.65 -3.00
C THR A 44 12.91 -0.44 -2.29
N VAL A 45 13.22 -0.29 -1.01
CA VAL A 45 12.92 0.92 -0.23
C VAL A 45 14.19 1.49 0.39
N ASP A 46 14.35 2.82 0.36
CA ASP A 46 15.49 3.49 0.98
C ASP A 46 15.22 3.68 2.49
N ARG A 47 16.06 3.07 3.34
CA ARG A 47 15.97 3.20 4.81
C ARG A 47 16.83 4.34 5.35
N GLU A 48 17.89 4.68 4.64
CA GLU A 48 18.85 5.70 5.03
C GLU A 48 19.18 6.61 3.84
N PRO A 49 19.59 7.87 4.07
CA PRO A 49 20.09 8.73 3.00
C PRO A 49 21.40 8.18 2.43
N GLY A 50 21.57 8.19 1.11
CA GLY A 50 22.81 7.77 0.46
C GLY A 50 22.66 7.52 -1.03
N VAL A 51 23.72 6.96 -1.63
CA VAL A 51 23.76 6.62 -3.06
C VAL A 51 23.33 5.17 -3.29
N THR A 52 22.32 4.99 -4.14
CA THR A 52 21.90 3.68 -4.67
C THR A 52 22.41 3.51 -6.11
N PRO A 53 22.87 2.32 -6.50
CA PRO A 53 23.36 2.07 -7.86
C PRO A 53 22.20 2.03 -8.87
N PHE A 54 22.44 2.41 -10.12
CA PHE A 54 21.39 2.35 -11.16
C PHE A 54 21.13 0.92 -11.69
N MET A 55 22.06 -0.01 -11.46
CA MET A 55 21.92 -1.43 -11.78
C MET A 55 22.33 -2.30 -10.60
N VAL A 56 21.72 -3.48 -10.51
CA VAL A 56 22.07 -4.53 -9.55
C VAL A 56 22.15 -5.87 -10.28
N GLY A 57 22.91 -6.83 -9.74
CA GLY A 57 22.90 -8.19 -10.26
C GLY A 57 21.52 -8.83 -10.03
N CYS A 58 21.00 -9.55 -11.03
CA CYS A 58 19.78 -10.32 -10.86
C CYS A 58 20.02 -11.49 -9.90
N GLY A 59 19.04 -11.77 -9.04
CA GLY A 59 19.09 -12.92 -8.12
C GLY A 59 18.60 -14.21 -8.75
N ASN A 60 17.83 -14.14 -9.84
CA ASN A 60 17.27 -15.29 -10.54
C ASN A 60 18.14 -15.77 -11.72
N CYS A 61 18.92 -14.88 -12.31
CA CYS A 61 19.89 -15.18 -13.38
C CYS A 61 21.15 -14.34 -13.19
N ASP A 62 22.20 -14.58 -13.97
CA ASP A 62 23.47 -13.85 -13.83
C ASP A 62 23.52 -12.51 -14.58
N ALA A 63 22.40 -12.06 -15.18
CA ALA A 63 22.31 -10.79 -15.87
C ALA A 63 22.14 -9.60 -14.92
N MET A 64 22.20 -8.38 -15.47
CA MET A 64 21.98 -7.15 -14.71
C MET A 64 20.52 -6.72 -14.76
N ALA A 65 20.02 -6.18 -13.65
CA ALA A 65 18.72 -5.53 -13.54
C ALA A 65 18.87 -4.02 -13.44
N LYS A 66 17.99 -3.29 -14.14
CA LYS A 66 18.02 -1.82 -14.23
C LYS A 66 16.95 -1.19 -13.37
N SER A 67 17.33 -0.10 -12.71
CA SER A 67 16.43 0.79 -11.97
C SER A 67 15.34 1.34 -12.90
N LYS A 68 14.10 1.39 -12.40
CA LYS A 68 12.98 2.10 -13.02
C LYS A 68 12.92 3.57 -12.62
N PHE A 69 13.95 4.10 -11.96
CA PHE A 69 14.05 5.50 -11.53
C PHE A 69 12.84 5.96 -10.73
N TYR A 70 12.43 5.15 -9.73
CA TYR A 70 11.27 5.41 -8.86
C TYR A 70 9.92 5.46 -9.59
N ARG A 71 9.85 5.01 -10.85
CA ARG A 71 8.59 4.81 -11.60
C ARG A 71 8.03 3.42 -11.26
N VAL A 72 7.54 3.29 -10.04
CA VAL A 72 6.99 2.04 -9.48
C VAL A 72 5.51 2.21 -9.23
N ALA A 73 4.71 1.19 -9.52
CA ALA A 73 3.29 1.22 -9.21
C ALA A 73 3.08 1.19 -7.68
N GLY A 74 2.12 1.97 -7.17
CA GLY A 74 1.92 2.13 -5.73
C GLY A 74 1.62 0.83 -4.96
N TRP A 75 0.99 -0.13 -5.63
CA TRP A 75 0.61 -1.45 -5.10
C TRP A 75 1.78 -2.44 -5.01
N MET A 76 2.94 -2.15 -5.60
CA MET A 76 4.09 -3.03 -5.51
C MET A 76 4.72 -2.90 -4.13
N GLU A 77 4.80 -3.99 -3.38
CA GLU A 77 5.40 -3.98 -2.04
C GLU A 77 6.91 -4.19 -2.10
N PRO A 78 7.69 -3.45 -1.29
CA PRO A 78 9.13 -3.60 -1.25
C PRO A 78 9.50 -4.97 -0.69
N THR A 79 10.42 -5.65 -1.37
CA THR A 79 11.01 -6.93 -0.94
C THR A 79 12.42 -6.73 -0.41
N HIS A 80 13.06 -5.62 -0.79
CA HIS A 80 14.44 -5.30 -0.48
C HIS A 80 14.56 -3.90 0.12
N GLU A 81 15.66 -3.68 0.83
CA GLU A 81 15.98 -2.37 1.39
C GLU A 81 17.42 -1.96 1.13
N TRP A 82 17.59 -0.67 0.88
CA TRP A 82 18.90 -0.02 0.86
C TRP A 82 19.23 0.46 2.27
N TYR A 83 20.36 -0.01 2.79
CA TYR A 83 20.80 0.26 4.15
C TYR A 83 22.30 0.57 4.19
N ARG A 84 22.74 1.22 5.26
CA ARG A 84 24.15 1.36 5.61
C ARG A 84 24.50 0.33 6.68
N PRO A 85 25.50 -0.53 6.47
CA PRO A 85 25.90 -1.48 7.49
C PRO A 85 26.54 -0.76 8.68
N ASP A 86 26.31 -1.25 9.90
CA ASP A 86 26.85 -0.64 11.12
C ASP A 86 28.36 -0.86 11.27
N THR A 87 28.89 -1.93 10.65
CA THR A 87 30.33 -2.23 10.56
C THR A 87 30.72 -2.49 9.09
N LEU A 88 32.00 -2.26 8.78
CA LEU A 88 32.60 -2.63 7.51
C LEU A 88 33.28 -4.01 7.54
N ASP A 89 33.31 -4.65 8.70
CA ASP A 89 33.94 -5.96 8.86
C ASP A 89 33.25 -7.01 7.97
N GLY A 90 34.04 -7.79 7.25
CA GLY A 90 33.56 -8.81 6.31
C GLY A 90 33.10 -8.28 4.95
N LEU A 91 33.07 -6.96 4.74
CA LEU A 91 32.87 -6.40 3.41
C LEU A 91 34.13 -6.48 2.58
N SER A 92 33.96 -6.63 1.26
CA SER A 92 35.07 -6.44 0.32
C SER A 92 35.63 -5.01 0.41
N GLU A 93 36.89 -4.82 0.04
CA GLU A 93 37.52 -3.48 0.02
C GLU A 93 36.71 -2.47 -0.79
N TRP A 94 36.22 -2.88 -1.96
CA TRP A 94 35.37 -2.07 -2.82
C TRP A 94 34.04 -1.69 -2.14
N SER A 95 33.36 -2.67 -1.53
CA SER A 95 32.09 -2.41 -0.81
C SER A 95 32.29 -1.48 0.38
N ALA A 96 33.39 -1.66 1.13
CA ALA A 96 33.75 -0.81 2.24
C ALA A 96 34.02 0.63 1.78
N GLU A 97 34.74 0.81 0.66
CA GLU A 97 35.00 2.12 0.06
C GLU A 97 33.71 2.79 -0.43
N HIS A 98 32.83 2.04 -1.11
CA HIS A 98 31.50 2.51 -1.55
C HIS A 98 30.70 3.05 -0.37
N VAL A 99 30.61 2.29 0.73
CA VAL A 99 29.90 2.73 1.96
C VAL A 99 30.56 3.97 2.58
N LYS A 100 31.89 4.03 2.65
CA LYS A 100 32.62 5.21 3.17
C LYS A 100 32.33 6.49 2.37
N LYS A 101 32.08 6.35 1.06
CA LYS A 101 31.71 7.45 0.15
C LYS A 101 30.21 7.78 0.18
N GLY A 102 29.44 7.20 1.09
CA GLY A 102 28.00 7.46 1.24
C GLY A 102 27.10 6.52 0.45
N GLY A 103 27.66 5.47 -0.15
CA GLY A 103 26.92 4.40 -0.79
C GLY A 103 26.11 3.55 0.19
N LEU A 104 25.00 3.00 -0.30
CA LEU A 104 24.17 2.04 0.42
C LEU A 104 24.37 0.62 -0.11
N MET A 105 24.13 -0.36 0.76
CA MET A 105 24.14 -1.79 0.47
C MET A 105 22.71 -2.30 0.30
N LEU A 106 22.55 -3.35 -0.50
CA LEU A 106 21.26 -4.01 -0.74
C LEU A 106 21.13 -5.24 0.15
N ARG A 107 19.95 -5.47 0.72
CA ARG A 107 19.57 -6.76 1.33
C ARG A 107 18.08 -7.01 1.20
N GLN A 108 17.67 -8.26 1.41
CA GLN A 108 16.25 -8.57 1.58
C GLN A 108 15.75 -7.96 2.88
N ILE A 109 14.51 -7.42 2.87
CA ILE A 109 13.88 -6.92 4.10
C ILE A 109 13.82 -8.06 5.13
N GLY A 110 14.31 -7.77 6.34
CA GLY A 110 14.46 -8.78 7.40
C GLY A 110 15.87 -9.38 7.52
N GLY A 111 16.83 -8.95 6.71
CA GLY A 111 18.26 -9.31 6.88
C GLY A 111 18.76 -10.50 6.05
N GLY A 112 18.07 -10.84 4.95
CA GLY A 112 18.47 -11.92 4.04
C GLY A 112 19.43 -11.51 2.91
N ASP A 113 19.86 -12.50 2.14
CA ASP A 113 20.73 -12.32 0.96
C ASP A 113 20.04 -11.44 -0.11
N ALA A 114 20.80 -10.58 -0.79
CA ALA A 114 20.27 -9.68 -1.82
C ALA A 114 19.79 -10.39 -3.11
N LYS A 115 20.16 -11.66 -3.29
CA LYS A 115 19.66 -12.53 -4.37
C LYS A 115 18.38 -13.28 -3.97
N ALA A 116 18.03 -13.32 -2.69
CA ALA A 116 16.78 -13.95 -2.24
C ALA A 116 15.57 -13.04 -2.48
N GLY A 117 14.38 -13.61 -2.69
CA GLY A 117 13.14 -12.81 -2.81
C GLY A 117 12.97 -12.03 -4.11
N TRP A 118 13.70 -12.40 -5.17
CA TRP A 118 13.40 -11.96 -6.53
C TRP A 118 12.06 -12.53 -6.98
N GLN A 119 11.22 -11.66 -7.53
CA GLN A 119 9.89 -12.01 -8.01
C GLN A 119 9.97 -12.28 -9.50
N SER A 120 9.40 -13.40 -9.94
CA SER A 120 9.23 -13.65 -11.36
C SER A 120 8.07 -12.78 -11.91
N PRO A 121 8.01 -12.53 -13.23
CA PRO A 121 6.89 -11.81 -13.83
C PRO A 121 5.53 -12.44 -13.53
N GLU A 122 5.50 -13.76 -13.49
CA GLU A 122 4.33 -14.60 -13.19
C GLU A 122 3.87 -14.44 -11.73
N ASP A 123 4.79 -14.36 -10.76
CA ASP A 123 4.46 -14.08 -9.36
C ASP A 123 3.88 -12.66 -9.18
N GLY A 124 4.49 -11.68 -9.85
CA GLY A 124 4.15 -10.27 -9.70
C GLY A 124 2.76 -9.92 -10.21
N LEU A 125 2.40 -10.43 -11.40
CA LEU A 125 1.08 -10.21 -12.01
C LEU A 125 -0.04 -10.83 -11.17
N SER A 126 0.17 -12.04 -10.65
CA SER A 126 -0.83 -12.72 -9.84
C SER A 126 -1.11 -11.96 -8.52
N SER A 127 -0.07 -11.55 -7.81
CA SER A 127 -0.23 -10.83 -6.53
C SER A 127 -0.89 -9.47 -6.71
N ALA A 128 -0.52 -8.72 -7.74
CA ALA A 128 -1.09 -7.42 -8.06
C ALA A 128 -2.57 -7.53 -8.40
N PHE A 129 -2.90 -8.49 -9.26
CA PHE A 129 -4.25 -8.75 -9.71
C PHE A 129 -5.15 -9.15 -8.54
N GLU A 130 -4.71 -10.06 -7.67
CA GLU A 130 -5.48 -10.45 -6.48
C GLU A 130 -5.66 -9.29 -5.48
N THR A 131 -4.68 -8.40 -5.36
CA THR A 131 -4.82 -7.20 -4.51
C THR A 131 -5.87 -6.23 -5.07
N VAL A 132 -5.79 -5.90 -6.36
CA VAL A 132 -6.78 -5.01 -7.00
C VAL A 132 -8.17 -5.63 -6.99
N LYS A 133 -8.26 -6.93 -7.28
CA LYS A 133 -9.50 -7.70 -7.26
C LYS A 133 -10.13 -7.72 -5.87
N SER A 134 -9.35 -7.95 -4.81
CA SER A 134 -9.86 -7.94 -3.43
C SER A 134 -10.31 -6.54 -2.98
N GLN A 135 -9.58 -5.48 -3.32
CA GLN A 135 -10.00 -4.09 -3.05
C GLN A 135 -11.31 -3.75 -3.77
N ARG A 136 -11.41 -4.09 -5.06
CA ARG A 136 -12.63 -3.87 -5.85
C ARG A 136 -13.81 -4.68 -5.31
N LEU A 137 -13.56 -5.92 -4.88
CA LEU A 137 -14.59 -6.77 -4.28
C LEU A 137 -15.10 -6.17 -2.97
N ALA A 138 -14.21 -5.66 -2.11
CA ALA A 138 -14.59 -4.99 -0.86
C ALA A 138 -15.35 -3.67 -1.08
N GLU A 139 -15.03 -2.93 -2.14
CA GLU A 139 -15.79 -1.75 -2.55
C GLU A 139 -17.21 -2.12 -3.01
N LEU A 140 -17.32 -3.10 -3.92
CA LEU A 140 -18.63 -3.60 -4.40
C LEU A 140 -19.49 -4.14 -3.27
N GLN A 141 -18.91 -4.83 -2.29
CA GLN A 141 -19.64 -5.31 -1.11
C GLN A 141 -20.20 -4.17 -0.25
N ARG A 142 -19.49 -3.05 -0.13
CA ARG A 142 -20.00 -1.86 0.58
C ARG A 142 -21.13 -1.19 -0.18
N GLU A 143 -20.98 -1.03 -1.50
CA GLU A 143 -22.04 -0.49 -2.36
C GLU A 143 -23.31 -1.35 -2.27
N LEU A 144 -23.17 -2.69 -2.32
CA LEU A 144 -24.31 -3.61 -2.19
C LEU A 144 -25.02 -3.46 -0.84
N ALA A 145 -24.24 -3.37 0.25
CA ALA A 145 -24.79 -3.19 1.59
C ALA A 145 -25.52 -1.84 1.74
N GLU A 146 -25.03 -0.78 1.09
CA GLU A 146 -25.71 0.52 1.06
C GLU A 146 -27.04 0.43 0.29
N ILE A 147 -27.04 -0.24 -0.86
CA ILE A 147 -28.26 -0.47 -1.66
C ILE A 147 -29.29 -1.26 -0.86
N ASP A 148 -28.88 -2.31 -0.15
CA ASP A 148 -29.77 -3.12 0.69
C ASP A 148 -30.35 -2.29 1.83
N ALA A 149 -29.54 -1.47 2.51
CA ALA A 149 -30.02 -0.56 3.56
C ALA A 149 -31.04 0.47 3.02
N GLN A 150 -30.79 1.03 1.83
CA GLN A 150 -31.73 1.94 1.16
C GLN A 150 -33.04 1.22 0.81
N LYS A 151 -32.96 0.00 0.29
CA LYS A 151 -34.12 -0.83 -0.03
C LYS A 151 -34.97 -1.14 1.20
N GLU A 152 -34.35 -1.52 2.32
CA GLU A 152 -35.05 -1.74 3.59
C GLU A 152 -35.74 -0.47 4.10
N ALA A 153 -35.07 0.68 4.00
CA ALA A 153 -35.67 1.97 4.37
C ALA A 153 -36.90 2.31 3.51
N ILE A 154 -36.85 2.02 2.20
CA ILE A 154 -38.01 2.21 1.29
C ILE A 154 -39.14 1.26 1.66
N LEU A 155 -38.85 -0.03 1.87
CA LEU A 155 -39.86 -1.02 2.27
C LEU A 155 -40.52 -0.64 3.59
N ARG A 156 -39.75 -0.13 4.55
CA ARG A 156 -40.29 0.37 5.82
C ARG A 156 -41.25 1.53 5.62
N LYS A 157 -40.90 2.52 4.78
CA LYS A 157 -41.79 3.64 4.44
C LYS A 157 -43.05 3.19 3.71
N LEU A 158 -42.95 2.20 2.82
CA LEU A 158 -44.10 1.63 2.12
C LEU A 158 -45.01 0.81 3.05
N ALA A 159 -44.45 0.24 4.13
CA ALA A 159 -45.21 -0.47 5.15
C ALA A 159 -45.88 0.49 6.17
N GLU A 160 -45.57 1.79 6.16
CA GLU A 160 -46.28 2.75 6.99
C GLU A 160 -47.74 2.84 6.53
N PRO A 161 -48.71 2.60 7.42
CA PRO A 161 -50.11 2.64 7.03
C PRO A 161 -50.45 4.03 6.52
N SER A 162 -51.14 4.08 5.37
CA SER A 162 -51.51 5.35 4.76
C SER A 162 -52.37 6.17 5.73
N PRO A 163 -52.12 7.49 5.85
CA PRO A 163 -52.88 8.31 6.76
C PRO A 163 -54.36 8.27 6.38
N ILE A 164 -55.21 7.86 7.33
CA ILE A 164 -56.67 7.89 7.18
C ILE A 164 -57.09 9.31 6.80
N LYS A 165 -57.63 9.50 5.60
CA LYS A 165 -58.11 10.81 5.16
C LYS A 165 -59.57 10.99 5.54
N ARG A 166 -59.97 12.23 5.82
CA ARG A 166 -61.36 12.54 6.21
C ARG A 166 -62.36 12.22 5.08
N GLU A 167 -61.94 12.43 3.84
CA GLU A 167 -62.72 12.24 2.62
C GLU A 167 -63.17 10.79 2.38
N ASP A 168 -62.45 9.80 2.93
CA ASP A 168 -62.77 8.37 2.76
C ASP A 168 -63.98 7.91 3.61
N TYR A 169 -64.61 8.79 4.39
CA TYR A 169 -65.65 8.43 5.37
C TYR A 169 -66.94 9.24 5.19
N PRO A 170 -68.12 8.59 5.29
CA PRO A 170 -69.40 9.24 5.04
C PRO A 170 -69.80 10.29 6.10
N SER A 171 -69.18 10.27 7.29
CA SER A 171 -69.48 11.25 8.36
C SER A 171 -68.28 11.53 9.26
N ARG A 172 -68.34 12.65 10.00
CA ARG A 172 -67.26 13.04 10.94
C ARG A 172 -67.12 12.04 12.10
N GLN A 173 -68.21 11.39 12.49
CA GLN A 173 -68.22 10.36 13.53
C GLN A 173 -67.57 9.06 13.04
N ALA A 174 -67.85 8.64 11.80
CA ALA A 174 -67.21 7.49 11.16
C ALA A 174 -65.69 7.69 11.03
N TYR A 175 -65.25 8.88 10.62
CA TYR A 175 -63.83 9.24 10.57
C TYR A 175 -63.15 9.17 11.94
N ARG A 176 -63.75 9.77 12.99
CA ARG A 176 -63.21 9.71 14.37
C ARG A 176 -63.14 8.28 14.90
N HIS A 177 -64.14 7.46 14.60
CA HIS A 177 -64.13 6.05 14.95
C HIS A 177 -62.98 5.33 14.24
N ALA A 178 -62.79 5.54 12.94
CA ALA A 178 -61.71 4.92 12.17
C ALA A 178 -60.33 5.33 12.67
N GLN A 179 -60.10 6.63 12.94
CA GLN A 179 -58.87 7.10 13.58
C GLN A 179 -58.62 6.43 14.94
N THR A 180 -59.67 6.22 15.74
CA THR A 180 -59.57 5.56 17.04
C THR A 180 -59.21 4.08 16.90
N GLN A 181 -59.77 3.39 15.90
CA GLN A 181 -59.44 1.98 15.63
C GLN A 181 -58.03 1.81 15.06
N HIS A 182 -57.60 2.72 14.18
CA HIS A 182 -56.24 2.78 13.65
C HIS A 182 -55.21 3.04 14.76
N ARG A 183 -55.47 4.00 15.68
CA ARG A 183 -54.63 4.21 16.87
C ARG A 183 -54.56 2.99 17.79
N LYS A 184 -55.59 2.14 17.78
CA LYS A 184 -55.63 0.88 18.55
C LYS A 184 -55.03 -0.31 17.79
N GLY A 185 -54.49 -0.11 16.57
CA GLY A 185 -53.95 -1.18 15.72
C GLY A 185 -55.00 -2.16 15.20
N ARG A 186 -56.28 -1.76 15.17
CA ARG A 186 -57.42 -2.61 14.75
C ARG A 186 -57.84 -2.40 13.30
N LEU A 187 -57.33 -1.37 12.65
CA LEU A 187 -57.43 -1.14 11.21
C LEU A 187 -56.00 -1.00 10.69
N THR A 188 -55.58 -1.96 9.87
CA THR A 188 -54.34 -1.95 9.08
C THR A 188 -54.60 -1.41 7.70
#